data_AF-A0A6C0HY59-F1
#
_entry.id   AF-A0A6C0HY59-F1
#
_cell.length_a   1.000
_cell.length_b   1.000
_cell.length_c   1.000
_cell.angle_alpha   90.00
_cell.angle_beta   90.00
_cell.angle_gamma   90.00
#
_symmetry.space_group_name_H-M   'P 1'
#
loop_
_entity.id
_entity.type
_entity.pdbx_description
1 polymer ?
#
loop_
_entity_poly.entity_id
_entity_poly.type
_entity_poly.pdbx_seq_one_letter_code
_entity_poly.pdbx_strand_id
1 'polypeptide(L)'
;MLLDMNVYAKQNDLLLTNLISYYSDQDYQQLDKILPILNGTSPISLRIIDWFVTNYAKQHYVVYMYADSRFKVYNDYKLKLKAYSKKRFDPFCRWEKNVIPYRTNQFIQTTIGQLNFFKWMLDNGILDYIQEHYECIEKDMMLRNTTKPKTEKNRKKREELSVFASKTIKKEVIEIELSFD
;
A
#
# COMPACT_ATOMS: atom_id res chain seq x y z
N MET A 1 -33.57 -7.01 2.65
CA MET A 1 -32.49 -8.03 2.68
C MET A 1 -32.11 -8.57 1.29
N LEU A 2 -33.05 -8.86 0.37
CA LEU A 2 -32.71 -9.28 -1.00
C LEU A 2 -32.37 -8.13 -1.97
N LEU A 3 -32.91 -6.93 -1.76
CA LEU A 3 -32.63 -5.74 -2.59
C LEU A 3 -31.18 -5.25 -2.47
N ASP A 4 -30.55 -5.39 -1.31
CA ASP A 4 -29.17 -4.96 -1.08
C ASP A 4 -28.17 -5.82 -1.86
N MET A 5 -28.33 -7.14 -1.88
CA MET A 5 -27.39 -8.06 -2.54
C MET A 5 -27.21 -7.76 -4.03
N ASN A 6 -28.27 -7.35 -4.72
CA ASN A 6 -28.23 -7.05 -6.16
C ASN A 6 -27.58 -5.70 -6.46
N VAL A 7 -27.66 -4.73 -5.54
CA VAL A 7 -26.94 -3.44 -5.63
C VAL A 7 -25.46 -3.63 -5.31
N TYR A 8 -25.13 -4.42 -4.28
CA TYR A 8 -23.74 -4.74 -3.92
C TYR A 8 -23.01 -5.53 -5.02
N ALA A 9 -23.69 -6.45 -5.71
CA ALA A 9 -23.15 -7.13 -6.88
C ALA A 9 -22.78 -6.12 -7.99
N LYS A 10 -23.73 -5.28 -8.41
CA LYS A 10 -23.49 -4.24 -9.43
C LYS A 10 -22.38 -3.24 -9.06
N GLN A 11 -22.28 -2.85 -7.79
CA GLN A 11 -21.23 -1.96 -7.32
C GLN A 11 -19.84 -2.62 -7.35
N ASN A 12 -19.76 -3.91 -7.00
CA ASN A 12 -18.53 -4.69 -7.13
C ASN A 12 -18.12 -4.84 -8.59
N ASP A 13 -19.08 -5.10 -9.46
CA ASP A 13 -18.85 -5.29 -10.89
C ASP A 13 -18.34 -4.00 -11.54
N LEU A 14 -18.93 -2.86 -11.21
CA LEU A 14 -18.46 -1.56 -11.69
C LEU A 14 -17.03 -1.26 -11.20
N LEU A 15 -16.76 -1.50 -9.92
CA LEU A 15 -15.44 -1.25 -9.34
C LEU A 15 -14.39 -2.17 -9.95
N LEU A 16 -14.73 -3.44 -10.15
CA LEU A 16 -13.86 -4.42 -10.81
C LEU A 16 -13.61 -4.04 -12.28
N THR A 17 -14.63 -3.58 -13.00
CA THR A 17 -14.51 -3.12 -14.40
C THR A 17 -13.53 -1.95 -14.51
N ASN A 18 -13.64 -0.96 -13.61
CA ASN A 18 -12.72 0.18 -13.57
C ASN A 18 -11.28 -0.25 -13.26
N LEU A 19 -11.09 -1.21 -12.35
CA LEU A 19 -9.76 -1.76 -12.06
C LEU A 19 -9.19 -2.53 -13.24
N ILE A 20 -9.98 -3.38 -13.89
CA ILE A 20 -9.56 -4.11 -15.08
C ILE A 20 -9.13 -3.13 -16.16
N SER A 21 -9.94 -2.09 -16.43
CA SER A 21 -9.61 -1.05 -17.41
C SER A 21 -8.28 -0.34 -17.10
N TYR A 22 -8.04 0.01 -15.83
CA TYR A 22 -6.79 0.63 -15.40
C TYR A 22 -5.58 -0.30 -15.62
N TYR A 23 -5.74 -1.58 -15.30
CA TYR A 23 -4.66 -2.55 -15.37
C TYR A 23 -4.43 -3.14 -16.76
N SER A 24 -5.40 -3.05 -17.67
CA SER A 24 -5.24 -3.41 -19.08
C SER A 24 -4.66 -2.29 -19.94
N ASP A 25 -4.62 -1.06 -19.42
CA ASP A 25 -4.06 0.08 -20.15
C ASP A 25 -2.56 -0.11 -20.45
N GLN A 26 -2.09 0.51 -21.53
CA GLN A 26 -0.71 0.44 -22.00
C GLN A 26 -0.14 -0.99 -22.06
N ASP A 27 -0.90 -1.96 -22.59
CA ASP A 27 -0.51 -3.37 -22.66
C ASP A 27 -0.09 -3.97 -21.31
N TYR A 28 -0.92 -3.76 -20.29
CA TYR A 28 -0.75 -4.36 -18.96
C TYR A 28 0.51 -3.94 -18.19
N GLN A 29 1.16 -2.84 -18.57
CA GLN A 29 2.39 -2.35 -17.94
C GLN A 29 2.29 -2.19 -16.41
N GLN A 30 1.12 -1.77 -15.89
CA GLN A 30 0.93 -1.63 -14.44
C GLN A 30 0.84 -2.99 -13.74
N LEU A 31 0.32 -4.02 -14.42
CA LEU A 31 0.35 -5.39 -13.90
C LEU A 31 1.76 -5.97 -13.92
N ASP A 32 2.53 -5.72 -14.99
CA ASP A 32 3.93 -6.16 -15.09
C ASP A 32 4.77 -5.67 -13.90
N LYS A 33 4.53 -4.44 -13.42
CA LYS A 33 5.23 -3.88 -12.26
C LYS A 33 4.91 -4.62 -10.95
N ILE A 34 3.68 -5.08 -10.76
CA ILE A 34 3.24 -5.66 -9.47
C ILE A 34 3.30 -7.19 -9.45
N LEU A 35 3.28 -7.84 -10.61
CA LEU A 35 3.35 -9.29 -10.74
C LEU A 35 4.56 -9.91 -10.01
N PRO A 36 5.80 -9.39 -10.14
CA PRO A 36 6.94 -9.91 -9.40
C PRO A 36 6.77 -9.86 -7.88
N ILE A 37 6.08 -8.84 -7.38
CA ILE A 37 5.76 -8.66 -5.95
C ILE A 37 4.71 -9.67 -5.50
N LEU A 38 3.65 -9.85 -6.29
CA LEU A 38 2.58 -10.82 -6.02
C LEU A 38 3.10 -12.26 -6.01
N ASN A 39 4.00 -12.59 -6.93
CA ASN A 39 4.62 -13.92 -7.03
C ASN A 39 5.77 -14.14 -6.03
N GLY A 40 6.19 -13.10 -5.29
CA GLY A 40 7.29 -13.20 -4.33
C GLY A 40 8.68 -13.31 -4.95
N THR A 41 8.81 -12.96 -6.23
CA THR A 41 10.10 -12.95 -6.96
C THR A 41 10.83 -11.61 -6.86
N SER A 42 10.12 -10.53 -6.49
CA SER A 42 10.69 -9.23 -6.24
C SER A 42 11.39 -9.15 -4.88
N PRO A 43 12.52 -8.43 -4.74
CA PRO A 43 13.09 -8.09 -3.43
C PRO A 43 12.10 -7.29 -2.56
N ILE A 44 11.26 -6.46 -3.20
CA ILE A 44 10.19 -5.74 -2.52
C ILE A 44 9.02 -6.69 -2.31
N SER A 45 8.94 -7.28 -1.11
CA SER A 45 7.84 -8.16 -0.73
C SER A 45 6.62 -7.39 -0.22
N LEU A 46 5.45 -8.05 -0.22
CA LEU A 46 4.23 -7.54 0.42
C LEU A 46 4.45 -7.11 1.89
N ARG A 47 5.39 -7.76 2.60
CA ARG A 47 5.69 -7.44 4.00
C ARG A 47 6.49 -6.16 4.15
N ILE A 48 7.43 -5.91 3.25
CA ILE A 48 8.18 -4.64 3.20
C ILE A 48 7.22 -3.49 2.89
N ILE A 49 6.33 -3.66 1.91
CA ILE A 49 5.36 -2.63 1.55
C ILE A 49 4.39 -2.35 2.70
N ASP A 50 3.81 -3.39 3.30
CA ASP A 50 2.94 -3.26 4.47
C ASP A 50 3.68 -2.57 5.64
N TRP A 51 4.91 -2.98 5.93
CA TRP A 51 5.74 -2.33 6.95
C TRP A 51 5.94 -0.85 6.67
N PHE A 52 6.28 -0.52 5.42
CA PHE A 52 6.53 0.84 4.98
C PHE A 52 5.33 1.74 5.26
N VAL A 53 4.15 1.39 4.73
CA VAL A 53 2.97 2.26 4.80
C VAL A 53 2.34 2.31 6.20
N THR A 54 2.49 1.26 7.01
CA THR A 54 1.85 1.18 8.33
C THR A 54 2.72 1.61 9.50
N ASN A 55 4.04 1.36 9.43
CA ASN A 55 4.98 1.56 10.53
C ASN A 55 6.04 2.61 10.18
N TYR A 56 6.85 2.34 9.15
CA TYR A 56 7.99 3.19 8.80
C TYR A 56 7.55 4.62 8.47
N ALA A 57 6.57 4.78 7.57
CA ALA A 57 6.05 6.07 7.17
C ALA A 57 5.45 6.86 8.35
N LYS A 58 4.83 6.16 9.30
CA LYS A 58 4.29 6.77 10.53
C LYS A 58 5.41 7.29 11.42
N GLN A 59 6.42 6.46 11.68
CA GLN A 59 7.54 6.77 12.56
C GLN A 59 8.38 7.93 12.00
N HIS A 60 8.76 7.83 10.73
CA HIS A 60 9.65 8.78 10.06
C HIS A 60 8.92 9.99 9.47
N TYR A 61 7.58 10.03 9.47
CA TYR A 61 6.79 11.07 8.81
C TYR A 61 7.20 11.24 7.35
N VAL A 62 7.11 10.15 6.60
CA VAL A 62 7.49 10.13 5.19
C VAL A 62 6.53 11.01 4.41
N VAL A 63 7.08 12.07 3.83
CA VAL A 63 6.40 13.02 2.96
C VAL A 63 7.33 13.36 1.81
N TYR A 64 6.81 13.34 0.59
CA TYR A 64 7.54 13.72 -0.62
C TYR A 64 6.61 14.45 -1.60
N MET A 65 7.20 15.11 -2.59
CA MET A 65 6.45 15.71 -3.70
C MET A 65 6.21 14.63 -4.76
N TYR A 66 4.98 14.52 -5.23
CA TYR A 66 4.60 13.61 -6.31
C TYR A 66 3.49 14.25 -7.15
N ALA A 67 3.70 14.32 -8.47
CA ALA A 67 2.80 14.99 -9.41
C ALA A 67 2.38 16.40 -8.92
N ASP A 68 3.37 17.23 -8.58
CA ASP A 68 3.21 18.60 -8.07
C ASP A 68 2.39 18.75 -6.77
N SER A 69 2.08 17.62 -6.13
CA SER A 69 1.33 17.57 -4.90
C SER A 69 2.15 16.99 -3.77
N ARG A 70 1.90 17.49 -2.57
CA ARG A 70 2.60 17.02 -1.37
C ARG A 70 1.92 15.77 -0.81
N PHE A 71 2.59 14.63 -0.91
CA PHE A 71 2.02 13.34 -0.54
C PHE A 71 2.51 12.86 0.84
N LYS A 72 1.57 12.71 1.78
CA LYS A 72 1.85 12.22 3.15
C LYS A 72 1.43 10.75 3.27
N VAL A 73 2.38 9.84 3.08
CA VAL A 73 2.15 8.40 2.90
C VAL A 73 1.22 7.80 3.98
N TYR A 74 1.57 7.94 5.26
CA TYR A 74 0.81 7.33 6.35
C TYR A 74 -0.61 7.89 6.46
N ASN A 75 -0.76 9.20 6.26
CA ASN A 75 -2.05 9.87 6.39
C ASN A 75 -2.98 9.46 5.26
N ASP A 76 -2.48 9.47 4.02
CA ASP A 76 -3.26 9.07 2.86
C ASP A 76 -3.66 7.59 2.94
N TYR A 77 -2.72 6.71 3.33
CA TYR A 77 -3.02 5.30 3.60
C TYR A 77 -4.19 5.12 4.59
N LYS A 78 -4.18 5.89 5.68
CA LYS A 78 -5.27 5.87 6.68
C LYS A 78 -6.60 6.38 6.12
N LEU A 79 -6.58 7.36 5.21
CA LEU A 79 -7.77 7.84 4.51
C LEU A 79 -8.31 6.76 3.55
N LYS A 80 -7.45 6.08 2.79
CA LYS A 80 -7.85 4.98 1.89
C LYS A 80 -8.49 3.82 2.66
N LEU A 81 -7.93 3.43 3.80
CA LEU A 81 -8.54 2.40 4.66
C LEU A 81 -9.94 2.78 5.15
N LYS A 82 -10.21 4.08 5.39
CA LYS A 82 -11.55 4.56 5.77
C LYS A 82 -12.51 4.55 4.57
N ALA A 83 -12.04 4.99 3.41
CA ALA A 83 -12.86 5.07 2.19
C ALA A 83 -13.23 3.70 1.62
N TYR A 84 -12.27 2.78 1.55
CA TYR A 84 -12.44 1.48 0.88
C TYR A 84 -12.84 0.36 1.84
N SER A 85 -12.78 0.58 3.16
CA SER A 85 -12.74 -0.47 4.20
C SER A 85 -11.48 -1.36 4.12
N LYS A 86 -11.17 -2.03 5.24
CA LYS A 86 -10.03 -2.97 5.29
C LYS A 86 -10.13 -4.10 4.26
N LYS A 87 -11.34 -4.53 3.88
CA LYS A 87 -11.54 -5.64 2.95
C LYS A 87 -11.17 -5.28 1.50
N ARG A 88 -11.41 -4.02 1.09
CA ARG A 88 -11.17 -3.57 -0.30
C ARG A 88 -9.90 -2.75 -0.46
N PHE A 89 -9.04 -2.76 0.56
CA PHE A 89 -7.74 -2.10 0.55
C PHE A 89 -6.76 -2.91 1.41
N ASP A 90 -6.57 -4.16 1.00
CA ASP A 90 -5.74 -5.15 1.69
C ASP A 90 -4.61 -5.57 0.75
N PRO A 91 -3.34 -5.27 1.05
CA PRO A 91 -2.22 -5.75 0.25
C PRO A 91 -2.12 -7.29 0.24
N PHE A 92 -2.74 -7.96 1.21
CA PHE A 92 -2.74 -9.42 1.31
C PHE A 92 -3.97 -10.03 0.62
N CYS A 93 -3.75 -11.10 -0.14
CA CYS A 93 -4.76 -11.86 -0.87
C CYS A 93 -5.66 -12.71 0.06
N ARG A 94 -6.30 -12.10 1.06
CA ARG A 94 -7.01 -12.79 2.16
C ARG A 94 -8.48 -13.06 1.90
N TRP A 95 -9.08 -12.35 0.95
CA TRP A 95 -10.53 -12.33 0.72
C TRP A 95 -10.93 -13.16 -0.51
N GLU A 96 -12.17 -13.00 -0.94
CA GLU A 96 -12.69 -13.60 -2.17
C GLU A 96 -11.85 -13.15 -3.37
N LYS A 97 -11.37 -14.15 -4.12
CA LYS A 97 -10.47 -13.96 -5.26
C LYS A 97 -11.27 -13.88 -6.54
N ASN A 98 -10.88 -12.95 -7.41
CA ASN A 98 -11.35 -12.80 -8.77
C ASN A 98 -10.25 -13.26 -9.73
N VAL A 99 -10.68 -13.74 -10.90
CA VAL A 99 -9.78 -14.09 -12.00
C VAL A 99 -9.72 -12.89 -12.94
N ILE A 100 -8.54 -12.29 -13.05
CA ILE A 100 -8.31 -11.10 -13.87
C ILE A 100 -7.59 -11.54 -15.14
N PRO A 101 -8.07 -11.18 -16.34
CA PRO A 101 -7.36 -11.46 -17.58
C PRO A 101 -6.04 -10.69 -17.62
N TYR A 102 -4.99 -11.34 -18.11
CA TYR A 102 -3.67 -10.77 -18.27
C TYR A 102 -3.03 -11.33 -19.54
N ARG A 103 -2.88 -10.49 -20.58
CA ARG A 103 -2.38 -10.91 -21.90
C ARG A 103 -3.12 -12.12 -22.50
N THR A 104 -2.64 -12.60 -23.65
CA THR A 104 -3.26 -13.72 -24.37
C THR A 104 -3.22 -15.01 -23.54
N ASN A 105 -4.40 -15.46 -23.12
CA ASN A 105 -4.61 -16.74 -22.43
C ASN A 105 -3.88 -16.88 -21.09
N GLN A 106 -3.54 -15.78 -20.42
CA GLN A 106 -3.06 -15.81 -19.04
C GLN A 106 -4.04 -15.10 -18.11
N PHE A 107 -4.05 -15.54 -16.85
CA PHE A 107 -4.98 -15.06 -15.85
C PHE A 107 -4.26 -14.91 -14.51
N ILE A 108 -4.66 -13.89 -13.75
CA ILE A 108 -4.13 -13.63 -12.41
C ILE A 108 -5.28 -13.83 -11.43
N GLN A 109 -5.05 -14.69 -10.44
CA GLN A 109 -5.99 -14.87 -9.34
C GLN A 109 -5.60 -13.94 -8.18
N THR A 110 -6.37 -12.88 -7.97
CA THR A 110 -6.11 -11.84 -6.95
C THR A 110 -7.42 -11.32 -6.34
N THR A 111 -7.36 -10.40 -5.38
CA THR A 111 -8.56 -9.78 -4.80
C THR A 111 -8.69 -8.33 -5.28
N ILE A 112 -9.93 -7.83 -5.31
CA ILE A 112 -10.20 -6.38 -5.50
C ILE A 112 -9.40 -5.53 -4.50
N GLY A 113 -9.23 -6.02 -3.27
CA GLY A 113 -8.48 -5.32 -2.24
C GLY A 113 -7.00 -5.14 -2.57
N GLN A 114 -6.38 -6.16 -3.14
CA GLN A 114 -4.99 -6.08 -3.61
C GLN A 114 -4.87 -5.11 -4.78
N LEU A 115 -5.75 -5.23 -5.78
CA LEU A 115 -5.75 -4.33 -6.94
C LEU A 115 -5.91 -2.85 -6.54
N ASN A 116 -6.86 -2.52 -5.67
CA ASN A 116 -7.00 -1.15 -5.17
C ASN A 116 -5.75 -0.66 -4.43
N PHE A 117 -5.15 -1.51 -3.60
CA PHE A 117 -3.95 -1.16 -2.84
C PHE A 117 -2.77 -0.89 -3.77
N PHE A 118 -2.55 -1.77 -4.75
CA PHE A 118 -1.45 -1.63 -5.71
C PHE A 118 -1.66 -0.45 -6.66
N LYS A 119 -2.91 -0.20 -7.09
CA LYS A 119 -3.23 0.98 -7.89
C LYS A 119 -2.85 2.25 -7.14
N TRP A 120 -3.30 2.39 -5.89
CA TRP A 120 -2.93 3.51 -5.04
C TRP A 120 -1.41 3.63 -4.86
N MET A 121 -0.72 2.51 -4.65
CA MET A 121 0.73 2.51 -4.47
C MET A 121 1.47 3.05 -5.71
N LEU A 122 1.06 2.62 -6.90
CA LEU A 122 1.64 3.06 -8.17
C LEU A 122 1.30 4.52 -8.47
N ASP A 123 0.02 4.90 -8.33
CA ASP A 123 -0.49 6.26 -8.58
C ASP A 123 0.16 7.33 -7.70
N ASN A 124 0.81 6.96 -6.60
CA ASN A 124 1.42 7.89 -5.65
C ASN A 124 2.94 7.71 -5.55
N GLY A 125 3.59 6.97 -6.45
CA GLY A 125 5.05 6.80 -6.45
C GLY A 125 5.61 6.08 -5.22
N ILE A 126 4.77 5.33 -4.49
CA ILE A 126 5.21 4.63 -3.28
C ILE A 126 6.19 3.52 -3.62
N LEU A 127 6.00 2.84 -4.75
CA LEU A 127 6.90 1.77 -5.17
C LEU A 127 8.32 2.28 -5.39
N ASP A 128 8.43 3.41 -6.09
CA ASP A 128 9.71 4.04 -6.43
C ASP A 128 10.42 4.50 -5.15
N TYR A 129 9.69 5.13 -4.23
CA TYR A 129 10.21 5.52 -2.92
C TYR A 129 10.75 4.31 -2.13
N ILE A 130 10.00 3.19 -2.10
CA ILE A 130 10.45 1.97 -1.40
C ILE A 130 11.71 1.43 -2.07
N GLN A 131 11.81 1.47 -3.39
CA GLN A 131 12.98 1.00 -4.11
C GLN A 131 14.22 1.84 -3.78
N GLU A 132 14.09 3.17 -3.76
CA GLU A 132 15.19 4.09 -3.42
C GLU A 132 15.66 3.94 -1.96
N HIS A 133 14.74 3.69 -1.04
CA HIS A 133 15.02 3.61 0.39
C HIS A 133 14.97 2.18 0.96
N TYR A 134 15.09 1.16 0.11
CA TYR A 134 14.82 -0.24 0.45
C TYR A 134 15.61 -0.69 1.68
N GLU A 135 16.93 -0.48 1.68
CA GLU A 135 17.80 -0.93 2.76
C GLU A 135 17.42 -0.31 4.11
N CYS A 136 17.04 0.98 4.13
CA CYS A 136 16.66 1.67 5.35
C CYS A 136 15.35 1.09 5.92
N ILE A 137 14.39 0.82 5.05
CA ILE A 137 13.09 0.24 5.42
C ILE A 137 13.28 -1.20 5.92
N GLU A 138 14.07 -2.00 5.20
CA GLU A 138 14.37 -3.38 5.59
C GLU A 138 15.10 -3.44 6.93
N LYS A 139 16.14 -2.62 7.12
CA LYS A 139 16.89 -2.52 8.38
C LYS A 139 15.96 -2.13 9.55
N ASP A 140 15.09 -1.14 9.37
CA ASP A 140 14.10 -0.73 10.40
C ASP A 140 13.14 -1.88 10.74
N MET A 141 12.64 -2.58 9.71
CA MET A 141 11.79 -3.76 9.90
C MET A 141 12.52 -4.86 10.68
N MET A 142 13.78 -5.16 10.31
CA MET A 142 14.59 -6.17 10.97
C MET A 142 14.84 -5.80 12.43
N LEU A 143 15.28 -4.58 12.73
CA LEU A 143 15.56 -4.11 14.09
C LEU A 143 14.36 -4.33 15.03
N ARG A 144 13.16 -4.06 14.54
CA ARG A 144 11.91 -4.21 15.29
C ARG A 144 11.44 -5.67 15.40
N ASN A 145 11.91 -6.55 14.51
CA ASN A 145 11.71 -7.99 14.59
C ASN A 145 12.78 -8.70 15.45
N THR A 146 13.99 -8.12 15.55
CA THR A 146 15.16 -8.70 16.24
C THR A 146 15.34 -8.23 17.67
N THR A 147 14.32 -7.68 18.34
CA THR A 147 14.32 -7.55 19.80
C THR A 147 14.40 -8.94 20.44
N LYS A 148 15.65 -9.39 20.61
CA LYS A 148 16.25 -10.66 21.08
C LYS A 148 15.33 -11.76 21.66
N PRO A 149 15.63 -13.05 21.36
CA PRO A 149 15.29 -14.15 22.27
C PRO A 149 16.28 -14.21 23.44
N LYS A 150 15.84 -14.83 24.55
CA LYS A 150 16.58 -15.30 25.76
C LYS A 150 16.42 -14.45 27.02
N THR A 151 15.52 -14.87 27.91
CA THR A 151 15.84 -15.74 29.08
C THR A 151 14.60 -16.10 29.91
N GLU A 152 13.45 -15.48 29.68
CA GLU A 152 12.25 -15.75 30.49
C GLU A 152 11.07 -16.17 29.62
N LYS A 153 10.24 -17.10 30.15
CA LYS A 153 9.10 -17.78 29.52
C LYS A 153 7.96 -16.85 29.03
N ASN A 154 8.16 -15.54 28.96
CA ASN A 154 7.14 -14.58 28.60
C ASN A 154 7.47 -13.92 27.26
N ARG A 155 6.71 -14.32 26.24
CA ARG A 155 6.68 -13.66 24.93
C ARG A 155 6.32 -12.19 25.15
N LYS A 156 7.22 -11.25 24.82
CA LYS A 156 6.91 -9.81 24.89
C LYS A 156 5.66 -9.53 24.04
N LYS A 157 4.68 -8.87 24.65
CA LYS A 157 3.50 -8.36 23.95
C LYS A 157 3.99 -7.29 22.96
N ARG A 158 3.46 -7.29 21.73
CA ARG A 158 3.84 -6.31 20.70
C ARG A 158 3.64 -4.91 21.25
N GLU A 159 4.71 -4.15 21.42
CA GLU A 159 4.63 -2.73 21.77
C GLU A 159 4.15 -1.95 20.55
N GLU A 160 2.98 -1.32 20.69
CA GLU A 160 2.43 -0.47 19.65
C GLU A 160 3.35 0.73 19.43
N LEU A 161 3.57 1.10 18.17
CA LEU A 161 4.19 2.39 17.85
C LEU A 161 3.37 3.49 18.52
N SER A 162 4.04 4.30 19.36
CA SER A 162 3.42 5.36 20.15
C SER A 162 2.30 6.07 19.37
N VAL A 163 1.14 6.19 20.00
CA VAL A 163 0.00 6.94 19.45
C VAL A 163 0.41 8.39 19.13
N PHE A 164 1.42 8.90 19.83
CA PHE A 164 1.98 10.23 19.63
C PHE A 164 2.87 10.36 18.40
N ALA A 165 3.38 9.27 17.81
CA ALA A 165 4.25 9.35 16.62
C ALA A 165 3.60 10.10 15.45
N SER A 166 2.26 10.09 15.37
CA SER A 166 1.47 10.82 14.38
C SER A 166 0.73 12.05 14.96
N LYS A 167 0.80 12.30 16.28
CA LYS A 167 0.09 13.41 16.96
C LYS A 167 1.05 14.48 17.50
N THR A 168 2.33 14.40 17.18
CA THR A 168 3.31 15.44 17.51
C THR A 168 3.31 16.55 16.46
N ILE A 169 3.53 17.78 16.91
CA ILE A 169 3.78 18.92 16.02
C ILE A 169 5.18 18.74 15.43
N LYS A 170 5.27 18.48 14.12
CA LYS A 170 6.54 18.41 13.41
C LYS A 170 6.77 19.73 12.69
N LYS A 171 7.89 20.38 12.99
CA LYS A 171 8.32 21.62 12.32
C LYS A 171 8.95 21.25 10.98
N GLU A 172 8.53 21.94 9.93
CA GLU A 172 9.04 21.75 8.58
C GLU A 172 9.46 23.10 8.03
N VAL A 173 10.58 23.13 7.32
CA VAL A 173 11.06 24.30 6.60
C VAL A 173 10.72 24.05 5.14
N ILE A 174 9.85 24.88 4.58
CA ILE A 174 9.42 24.80 3.18
C ILE A 174 9.93 26.07 2.51
N GLU A 175 10.72 25.91 1.47
CA GLU A 175 11.18 27.00 0.60
C GLU A 175 10.08 27.27 -0.42
N ILE A 176 9.66 28.53 -0.55
CA ILE A 176 8.64 28.97 -1.49
C ILE A 176 9.32 29.91 -2.47
N GLU A 177 9.41 29.48 -3.73
CA GLU A 177 9.90 30.30 -4.83
C GLU A 177 8.70 30.97 -5.52
N LEU A 178 8.69 32.30 -5.55
CA LEU A 178 7.68 33.12 -6.22
C LEU A 178 8.29 33.68 -7.50
N SER A 179 7.86 33.17 -8.65
CA SER A 179 8.16 33.74 -9.96
C SER A 179 7.05 34.70 -10.38
N PHE A 180 7.45 35.84 -10.96
CA PHE A 180 6.55 36.81 -11.58
C PHE A 180 6.89 36.89 -13.08
N ASP A 181 5.88 36.90 -13.93
CA ASP A 181 5.98 37.16 -15.38
C ASP A 181 6.15 38.65 -15.68
#